data_AF-A0A383R4C8-F1
#
_entry.id   AF-A0A383R4C8-F1
#
_cell.length_a   1.000
_cell.length_b   1.000
_cell.length_c   1.000
_cell.angle_alpha   90.00
_cell.angle_beta   90.00
_cell.angle_gamma   90.00
#
_symmetry.space_group_name_H-M   'P 1'
#
loop_
_entity.id
_entity.type
_entity.pdbx_description
1 polymer ?
#
loop_
_entity_poly.entity_id
_entity_poly.type
_entity_poly.pdbx_seq_one_letter_code
_entity_poly.pdbx_strand_id
1 'polypeptide(L)'
;MDKKIISTIYDFCLEEDYDSTLAATLNLLQNSSAINELEGDSIAFLSSMIPLVEDNSIKALIIETITQCPDYVSNDSKLLDEYIRLVSLGEVILSEAERCFRAFAVSGITMNEIFTKLAESPNKELAIEILVLMARRDWGDLPSHLESFANEVKTLQRIRYRSGVISTFLLIVHPLCSKYAYIGSLSFGYPSTEVAVNDWAWETPESTKYMLDRKIVSQKEANILVELGRLIRSDKNNLGAADMTKLYTQFFEGKNPFDVMYTLPE
;
A
#
# COMPACT_ATOMS: atom_id res chain seq x y z
N MET A 1 -9.04 3.77 29.94
CA MET A 1 -8.97 2.30 29.71
C MET A 1 -7.54 1.88 29.37
N ASP A 2 -6.68 2.89 29.15
CA ASP A 2 -5.50 2.82 28.30
C ASP A 2 -4.23 2.55 29.16
N LYS A 3 -4.16 3.14 30.35
CA LYS A 3 -3.22 2.71 31.42
C LYS A 3 -3.35 1.23 31.80
N LYS A 4 -4.54 0.65 31.62
CA LYS A 4 -4.81 -0.76 31.91
C LYS A 4 -4.23 -1.65 30.83
N ILE A 5 -4.21 -1.23 29.56
CA ILE A 5 -3.59 -2.00 28.46
C ILE A 5 -2.06 -2.00 28.63
N ILE A 6 -1.46 -0.84 28.90
CA ILE A 6 -0.02 -0.74 29.14
C ILE A 6 0.39 -1.55 30.38
N SER A 7 -0.32 -1.42 31.51
CA SER A 7 -0.03 -2.24 32.70
C SER A 7 -0.20 -3.73 32.45
N THR A 8 -1.17 -4.11 31.62
CA THR A 8 -1.42 -5.51 31.25
C THR A 8 -0.26 -6.08 30.40
N ILE A 9 0.37 -5.31 29.51
CA ILE A 9 1.58 -5.74 28.80
C ILE A 9 2.75 -5.97 29.80
N TYR A 10 2.88 -5.12 30.82
CA TYR A 10 3.86 -5.30 31.90
C TYR A 10 3.59 -6.54 32.77
N ASP A 11 2.32 -6.81 33.08
CA ASP A 11 1.90 -7.92 33.95
C ASP A 11 1.98 -9.28 33.23
N PHE A 12 1.92 -9.32 31.90
CA PHE A 12 1.96 -10.56 31.12
C PHE A 12 3.34 -11.22 31.02
N CYS A 13 4.42 -10.53 31.37
CA CYS A 13 5.78 -11.09 31.42
C CYS A 13 5.98 -12.22 32.46
N LEU A 14 4.90 -12.75 33.07
CA LEU A 14 4.89 -13.74 34.14
C LEU A 14 4.06 -15.00 33.85
N GLU A 15 3.42 -15.14 32.68
CA GLU A 15 2.52 -16.27 32.36
C GLU A 15 3.13 -17.30 31.38
N GLU A 16 2.70 -18.57 31.46
CA GLU A 16 3.22 -19.70 30.65
C GLU A 16 2.88 -19.62 29.14
N ASP A 17 1.86 -18.84 28.74
CA ASP A 17 1.42 -18.62 27.35
C ASP A 17 1.65 -17.16 26.90
N TYR A 18 2.85 -16.69 27.21
CA TYR A 18 3.31 -15.31 27.01
C TYR A 18 3.17 -14.82 25.56
N ASP A 19 3.59 -15.64 24.60
CA ASP A 19 3.70 -15.25 23.19
C ASP A 19 2.32 -15.01 22.54
N SER A 20 1.35 -15.90 22.73
CA SER A 20 0.00 -15.74 22.13
C SER A 20 -0.75 -14.56 22.74
N THR A 21 -0.59 -14.36 24.04
CA THR A 21 -1.23 -13.28 24.81
C THR A 21 -0.63 -11.92 24.46
N LEU A 22 0.70 -11.86 24.30
CA LEU A 22 1.40 -10.67 23.83
C LEU A 22 0.95 -10.30 22.41
N ALA A 23 0.89 -11.27 21.50
CA ALA A 23 0.44 -11.03 20.13
C ALA A 23 -1.01 -10.50 20.09
N ALA A 24 -1.93 -11.07 20.86
CA ALA A 24 -3.30 -10.58 20.94
C ALA A 24 -3.37 -9.15 21.50
N THR A 25 -2.57 -8.83 22.51
CA THR A 25 -2.55 -7.51 23.15
C THR A 25 -1.99 -6.44 22.23
N LEU A 26 -0.91 -6.73 21.50
CA LEU A 26 -0.32 -5.82 20.51
C LEU A 26 -1.31 -5.53 19.37
N ASN A 27 -1.99 -6.56 18.86
CA ASN A 27 -3.03 -6.38 17.85
C ASN A 27 -4.19 -5.50 18.34
N LEU A 28 -4.64 -5.68 19.59
CA LEU A 28 -5.67 -4.80 20.18
C LEU A 28 -5.19 -3.35 20.30
N LEU A 29 -3.93 -3.15 20.67
CA LEU A 29 -3.32 -1.83 20.81
C LEU A 29 -3.21 -1.10 19.46
N GLN A 30 -2.74 -1.78 18.42
CA GLN A 30 -2.64 -1.22 17.06
C GLN A 30 -3.99 -0.81 16.46
N ASN A 31 -5.07 -1.43 16.90
CA ASN A 31 -6.44 -1.12 16.48
C ASN A 31 -7.18 -0.16 17.44
N SER A 32 -6.49 0.36 18.45
CA SER A 32 -7.03 1.25 19.47
C SER A 32 -6.45 2.65 19.35
N SER A 33 -7.19 3.67 19.79
CA SER A 33 -6.66 5.03 19.95
C SER A 33 -5.56 5.11 21.02
N ALA A 34 -5.44 4.10 21.88
CA ALA A 34 -4.44 4.00 22.94
C ALA A 34 -2.99 3.95 22.40
N ILE A 35 -2.78 3.55 21.14
CA ILE A 35 -1.43 3.58 20.54
C ILE A 35 -0.83 4.99 20.51
N ASN A 36 -1.68 6.02 20.48
CA ASN A 36 -1.26 7.42 20.51
C ASN A 36 -0.82 7.89 21.90
N GLU A 37 -1.05 7.10 22.95
CA GLU A 37 -0.61 7.39 24.31
C GLU A 37 0.73 6.69 24.65
N LEU A 38 1.29 5.93 23.70
CA LEU A 38 2.58 5.27 23.89
C LEU A 38 3.71 6.26 23.69
N GLU A 39 4.30 6.66 24.82
CA GLU A 39 5.43 7.59 24.87
C GLU A 39 6.66 6.92 25.48
N GLY A 40 7.85 7.44 25.15
CA GLY A 40 9.13 7.26 25.86
C GLY A 40 9.36 5.89 26.49
N ASP A 41 9.01 5.76 27.77
CA ASP A 41 9.22 4.55 28.59
C ASP A 41 8.49 3.31 28.03
N SER A 42 7.30 3.49 27.45
CA SER A 42 6.54 2.38 26.85
C SER A 42 7.21 1.88 25.56
N ILE A 43 7.73 2.81 24.75
CA ILE A 43 8.49 2.48 23.53
C ILE A 43 9.81 1.77 23.90
N ALA A 44 10.51 2.28 24.92
CA ALA A 44 11.74 1.67 25.42
C ALA A 44 11.49 0.25 25.97
N PHE A 45 10.39 0.06 26.70
CA PHE A 45 9.99 -1.24 27.19
C PHE A 45 9.69 -2.22 26.05
N LEU A 46 8.85 -1.85 25.08
CA LEU A 46 8.57 -2.68 23.90
C LEU A 46 9.86 -3.03 23.14
N SER A 47 10.76 -2.06 22.96
CA SER A 47 12.06 -2.28 22.31
C SER A 47 12.92 -3.29 23.08
N SER A 48 12.87 -3.27 24.41
CA SER A 48 13.61 -4.21 25.26
C SER A 48 13.06 -5.65 25.21
N MET A 49 11.80 -5.83 24.79
CA MET A 49 11.18 -7.15 24.65
C MET A 49 11.62 -7.88 23.38
N ILE A 50 11.96 -7.17 22.30
CA ILE A 50 12.36 -7.75 21.01
C ILE A 50 13.40 -8.88 21.15
N PRO A 51 14.54 -8.70 21.86
CA PRO A 51 15.52 -9.77 22.00
C PRO A 51 15.07 -10.92 22.92
N LEU A 52 14.01 -10.75 23.71
CA LEU A 52 13.52 -11.73 24.68
C LEU A 52 12.47 -12.67 24.08
N VAL A 53 11.78 -12.24 23.03
CA VAL A 53 10.80 -13.05 22.30
C VAL A 53 11.53 -14.10 21.45
N GLU A 54 11.04 -15.33 21.40
CA GLU A 54 11.61 -16.36 20.51
C GLU A 54 11.01 -16.26 19.11
N ASP A 55 9.69 -16.13 19.02
CA ASP A 55 8.92 -16.05 17.78
C ASP A 55 9.21 -14.78 16.96
N ASN A 56 9.62 -14.96 15.70
CA ASN A 56 9.96 -13.86 14.81
C ASN A 56 8.74 -13.04 14.35
N SER A 57 7.58 -13.66 14.17
CA SER A 57 6.35 -12.97 13.80
C SER A 57 5.90 -12.04 14.94
N ILE A 58 6.12 -12.43 16.20
CA ILE A 58 5.86 -11.55 17.35
C ILE A 58 6.87 -10.41 17.43
N LYS A 59 8.16 -10.66 17.14
CA LYS A 59 9.15 -9.58 17.03
C LYS A 59 8.75 -8.54 15.98
N ALA A 60 8.27 -9.00 14.82
CA ALA A 60 7.78 -8.12 13.77
C ALA A 60 6.62 -7.26 14.28
N LEU A 61 5.65 -7.88 14.95
CA LEU A 61 4.49 -7.18 15.52
C LEU A 61 4.87 -6.14 16.59
N ILE A 62 5.90 -6.41 17.40
CA ILE A 62 6.43 -5.43 18.36
C ILE A 62 7.00 -4.21 17.62
N ILE A 63 7.83 -4.44 16.59
CA ILE A 63 8.44 -3.36 15.80
C ILE A 63 7.36 -2.55 15.06
N GLU A 64 6.37 -3.22 14.48
CA GLU A 64 5.22 -2.60 13.83
C GLU A 64 4.44 -1.73 14.80
N THR A 65 4.22 -2.21 16.03
CA THR A 65 3.56 -1.43 17.09
C THR A 65 4.36 -0.19 17.45
N ILE A 66 5.67 -0.33 17.70
CA ILE A 66 6.56 0.78 18.06
C ILE A 66 6.55 1.86 16.98
N THR A 67 6.73 1.48 15.73
CA THR A 67 6.86 2.43 14.61
C THR A 67 5.57 3.20 14.34
N GLN A 68 4.42 2.63 14.69
CA GLN A 68 3.12 3.29 14.53
C GLN A 68 2.80 4.30 15.64
N CYS A 69 3.59 4.35 16.72
CA CYS A 69 3.44 5.37 17.76
C CYS A 69 3.78 6.75 17.18
N PRO A 70 2.92 7.78 17.34
CA PRO A 70 3.20 9.13 16.84
C PRO A 70 4.48 9.75 17.39
N ASP A 71 4.84 9.44 18.64
CA ASP A 71 6.04 9.94 19.31
C ASP A 71 7.31 9.12 19.02
N TYR A 72 7.21 8.08 18.18
CA TYR A 72 8.38 7.34 17.75
C TYR A 72 9.24 8.18 16.79
N VAL A 73 10.45 8.47 17.24
CA VAL A 73 11.50 9.08 16.42
C VAL A 73 12.63 8.07 16.29
N SER A 74 13.04 7.78 15.05
CA SER A 74 14.12 6.84 14.80
C SER A 74 15.45 7.50 15.15
N ASN A 75 16.11 6.99 16.18
CA ASN A 75 17.40 7.51 16.65
C ASN A 75 18.61 6.76 16.04
N ASP A 76 18.39 5.56 15.49
CA ASP A 76 19.37 4.77 14.73
C ASP A 76 18.68 3.81 13.73
N SER A 77 19.46 3.02 12.99
CA SER A 77 18.98 2.05 12.00
C SER A 77 18.69 0.66 12.57
N LYS A 78 18.89 0.39 13.88
CA LYS A 78 18.88 -0.99 14.39
C LYS A 78 17.50 -1.64 14.32
N LEU A 79 16.47 -0.88 14.65
CA LEU A 79 15.09 -1.37 14.59
C LEU A 79 14.69 -1.69 13.13
N LEU A 80 15.14 -0.85 12.19
CA LEU A 80 14.99 -1.09 10.77
C LEU A 80 15.77 -2.34 10.32
N ASP A 81 17.01 -2.50 10.75
CA ASP A 81 17.87 -3.64 10.42
C ASP A 81 17.24 -4.96 10.89
N GLU A 82 16.72 -4.99 12.12
CA GLU A 82 16.01 -6.15 12.64
C GLU A 82 14.71 -6.40 11.86
N TYR A 83 13.96 -5.35 11.52
CA TYR A 83 12.75 -5.51 10.72
C TYR A 83 13.05 -6.03 9.31
N ILE A 84 14.12 -5.56 8.66
CA ILE A 84 14.58 -6.09 7.36
C ILE A 84 14.95 -7.57 7.46
N ARG A 85 15.60 -7.98 8.56
CA ARG A 85 15.89 -9.40 8.82
C ARG A 85 14.59 -10.20 8.90
N LEU A 86 13.58 -9.73 9.64
CA LEU A 86 12.29 -10.41 9.78
C LEU A 86 11.53 -10.49 8.45
N VAL A 87 11.53 -9.42 7.65
CA VAL A 87 11.02 -9.43 6.27
C VAL A 87 11.72 -10.50 5.43
N SER A 88 13.05 -10.61 5.53
CA SER A 88 13.81 -11.61 4.77
C SER A 88 13.44 -13.06 5.14
N LEU A 89 12.95 -13.28 6.35
CA LEU A 89 12.47 -14.58 6.83
C LEU A 89 11.01 -14.86 6.47
N GLY A 90 10.27 -13.87 5.93
CA GLY A 90 8.85 -14.02 5.61
C GLY A 90 7.93 -13.95 6.85
N GLU A 91 8.41 -13.34 7.92
CA GLU A 91 7.75 -13.30 9.24
C GLU A 91 6.82 -12.09 9.40
N VAL A 92 6.45 -11.43 8.29
CA VAL A 92 5.66 -10.20 8.27
C VAL A 92 4.40 -10.38 7.43
N ILE A 93 3.35 -9.66 7.80
CA ILE A 93 2.16 -9.51 6.96
C ILE A 93 2.40 -8.33 6.03
N LEU A 94 2.18 -8.51 4.73
CA LEU A 94 2.51 -7.52 3.69
C LEU A 94 1.90 -6.12 3.96
N SER A 95 0.65 -6.05 4.39
CA SER A 95 -0.02 -4.78 4.73
C SER A 95 0.62 -4.08 5.92
N GLU A 96 1.08 -4.84 6.90
CA GLU A 96 1.77 -4.31 8.08
C GLU A 96 3.17 -3.85 7.76
N ALA A 97 3.90 -4.61 6.93
CA ALA A 97 5.20 -4.20 6.42
C ALA A 97 5.13 -2.88 5.64
N GLU A 98 4.15 -2.73 4.75
CA GLU A 98 3.92 -1.46 4.05
C GLU A 98 3.74 -0.30 5.04
N ARG A 99 2.88 -0.48 6.05
CA ARG A 99 2.58 0.52 7.07
C ARG A 99 3.82 0.86 7.91
N CYS A 100 4.56 -0.15 8.34
CA CYS A 100 5.78 -0.03 9.14
C CYS A 100 6.88 0.72 8.39
N PHE A 101 7.18 0.38 7.12
CA PHE A 101 8.18 1.11 6.34
C PHE A 101 7.78 2.56 6.04
N ARG A 102 6.48 2.83 5.85
CA ARG A 102 6.00 4.23 5.76
C ARG A 102 6.25 4.98 7.06
N ALA A 103 6.02 4.34 8.20
CA ALA A 103 6.23 4.93 9.51
C ALA A 103 7.72 5.18 9.80
N PHE A 104 8.61 4.24 9.46
CA PHE A 104 10.06 4.47 9.48
C PHE A 104 10.45 5.73 8.70
N ALA A 105 9.92 5.90 7.49
CA ALA A 105 10.20 7.07 6.66
C ALA A 105 9.71 8.39 7.29
N VAL A 106 8.59 8.36 8.03
CA VAL A 106 8.07 9.54 8.75
C VAL A 106 8.92 9.83 9.99
N SER A 107 9.41 8.79 10.68
CA SER A 107 10.20 8.88 11.91
C SER A 107 11.66 9.32 11.70
N GLY A 108 12.10 9.56 10.44
CA GLY A 108 13.41 10.11 10.12
C GLY A 108 14.34 9.22 9.29
N ILE A 109 13.97 7.95 9.04
CA ILE A 109 14.76 7.07 8.15
C ILE A 109 14.59 7.52 6.69
N THR A 110 15.69 7.57 5.95
CA THR A 110 15.63 7.97 4.54
C THR A 110 15.01 6.88 3.67
N MET A 111 14.28 7.29 2.63
CA MET A 111 13.76 6.35 1.63
C MET A 111 14.86 5.60 0.88
N ASN A 112 16.03 6.21 0.75
CA ASN A 112 17.21 5.58 0.16
C ASN A 112 17.67 4.38 0.97
N GLU A 113 17.75 4.54 2.30
CA GLU A 113 18.15 3.49 3.21
C GLU A 113 17.13 2.34 3.24
N ILE A 114 15.84 2.65 3.36
CA ILE A 114 14.76 1.64 3.31
C ILE A 114 14.82 0.86 2.00
N PHE A 115 14.91 1.57 0.87
CA PHE A 115 14.98 0.93 -0.44
C PHE A 115 16.20 0.02 -0.55
N THR A 116 17.38 0.52 -0.18
CA THR A 116 18.65 -0.22 -0.32
C THR A 116 18.61 -1.50 0.51
N LYS A 117 18.19 -1.42 1.78
CA LYS A 117 18.11 -2.61 2.65
C LYS A 117 17.08 -3.64 2.16
N LEU A 118 15.91 -3.19 1.69
CA LEU A 118 14.92 -4.09 1.08
C LEU A 118 15.44 -4.71 -0.21
N ALA A 119 16.07 -3.91 -1.07
CA ALA A 119 16.64 -4.34 -2.33
C ALA A 119 17.85 -5.27 -2.15
N GLU A 120 18.51 -5.27 -0.99
CA GLU A 120 19.58 -6.19 -0.62
C GLU A 120 19.08 -7.45 0.09
N SER A 121 17.83 -7.46 0.61
CA SER A 121 17.21 -8.61 1.27
C SER A 121 17.23 -9.89 0.42
N PRO A 122 17.52 -11.07 0.99
CA PRO A 122 17.41 -12.35 0.29
C PRO A 122 16.02 -12.62 -0.33
N ASN A 123 14.94 -12.17 0.33
CA ASN A 123 13.58 -12.36 -0.17
C ASN A 123 13.18 -11.21 -1.12
N LYS A 124 13.62 -11.31 -2.38
CA LYS A 124 13.39 -10.28 -3.41
C LYS A 124 11.92 -10.09 -3.75
N GLU A 125 11.14 -11.16 -3.81
CA GLU A 125 9.72 -11.10 -4.16
C GLU A 125 8.95 -10.25 -3.14
N LEU A 126 9.09 -10.56 -1.85
CA LEU A 126 8.43 -9.80 -0.79
C LEU A 126 8.94 -8.35 -0.73
N ALA A 127 10.24 -8.12 -0.92
CA ALA A 127 10.81 -6.78 -0.98
C ALA A 127 10.20 -5.93 -2.12
N ILE A 128 10.04 -6.53 -3.30
CA ILE A 128 9.38 -5.88 -4.44
C ILE A 128 7.92 -5.56 -4.11
N GLU A 129 7.17 -6.51 -3.55
CA GLU A 129 5.77 -6.31 -3.17
C GLU A 129 5.60 -5.13 -2.21
N ILE A 130 6.41 -5.09 -1.15
CA ILE A 130 6.43 -4.00 -0.17
C ILE A 130 6.71 -2.65 -0.87
N LEU A 131 7.77 -2.57 -1.68
CA LEU A 131 8.15 -1.33 -2.36
C LEU A 131 7.11 -0.87 -3.40
N VAL A 132 6.43 -1.81 -4.06
CA VAL A 132 5.33 -1.53 -4.99
C VAL A 132 4.14 -0.94 -4.23
N LEU A 133 3.79 -1.50 -3.07
CA LEU A 133 2.68 -1.02 -2.24
C LEU A 133 2.98 0.34 -1.60
N MET A 134 4.21 0.57 -1.15
CA MET A 134 4.64 1.87 -0.64
C MET A 134 4.43 3.01 -1.66
N ALA A 135 4.41 2.70 -2.95
CA ALA A 135 4.10 3.62 -4.06
C ALA A 135 4.95 4.90 -4.09
N ARG A 136 6.09 4.94 -3.37
CA ARG A 136 7.08 6.01 -3.44
C ARG A 136 7.99 5.77 -4.63
N ARG A 137 8.32 6.84 -5.35
CA ARG A 137 9.11 6.80 -6.59
C ARG A 137 10.44 7.56 -6.49
N ASP A 138 10.57 8.39 -5.48
CA ASP A 138 11.79 9.10 -5.16
C ASP A 138 12.46 8.38 -3.99
N TRP A 139 13.58 7.71 -4.30
CA TRP A 139 14.41 6.97 -3.36
C TRP A 139 15.79 7.62 -3.19
N GLY A 140 16.00 8.83 -3.73
CA GLY A 140 17.32 9.46 -3.79
C GLY A 140 18.32 8.71 -4.68
N ASP A 141 19.61 8.94 -4.42
CA ASP A 141 20.71 8.38 -5.20
C ASP A 141 20.93 6.89 -4.87
N LEU A 142 20.50 6.01 -5.77
CA LEU A 142 20.63 4.57 -5.59
C LEU A 142 22.00 4.06 -6.08
N PRO A 143 22.60 3.06 -5.40
CA PRO A 143 23.74 2.33 -5.92
C PRO A 143 23.47 1.76 -7.32
N SER A 144 24.45 1.86 -8.23
CA SER A 144 24.29 1.43 -9.64
C SER A 144 23.91 -0.05 -9.79
N HIS A 145 24.37 -0.91 -8.88
CA HIS A 145 24.03 -2.33 -8.91
C HIS A 145 22.55 -2.61 -8.59
N LEU A 146 21.81 -1.65 -8.02
CA LEU A 146 20.38 -1.75 -7.73
C LEU A 146 19.50 -1.14 -8.85
N GLU A 147 20.08 -0.60 -9.92
CA GLU A 147 19.33 0.07 -10.98
C GLU A 147 18.31 -0.86 -11.66
N SER A 148 18.68 -2.11 -11.92
CA SER A 148 17.78 -3.11 -12.50
C SER A 148 16.58 -3.39 -11.59
N PHE A 149 16.83 -3.57 -10.29
CA PHE A 149 15.79 -3.81 -9.29
C PHE A 149 14.86 -2.59 -9.14
N ALA A 150 15.43 -1.38 -9.13
CA ALA A 150 14.66 -0.14 -9.11
C ALA A 150 13.76 0.02 -10.35
N ASN A 151 14.24 -0.35 -11.53
CA ASN A 151 13.47 -0.32 -12.77
C ASN A 151 12.33 -1.35 -12.77
N GLU A 152 12.54 -2.53 -12.20
CA GLU A 152 11.51 -3.54 -11.99
C GLU A 152 10.40 -3.03 -11.06
N VAL A 153 10.76 -2.49 -9.88
CA VAL A 153 9.81 -1.89 -8.93
C VAL A 153 9.02 -0.76 -9.60
N LYS A 154 9.68 0.15 -10.34
CA LYS A 154 9.00 1.24 -11.07
C LYS A 154 8.01 0.70 -12.10
N THR A 155 8.36 -0.38 -12.79
CA THR A 155 7.49 -1.03 -13.78
C THR A 155 6.26 -1.63 -13.11
N LEU A 156 6.45 -2.38 -12.03
CA LEU A 156 5.37 -3.00 -11.27
C LEU A 156 4.46 -1.98 -10.58
N GLN A 157 5.01 -0.86 -10.08
CA GLN A 157 4.21 0.27 -9.58
C GLN A 157 3.30 0.86 -10.69
N ARG A 158 3.80 0.96 -11.92
CA ARG A 158 3.01 1.44 -13.07
C ARG A 158 1.92 0.43 -13.45
N ILE A 159 2.23 -0.86 -13.47
CA ILE A 159 1.26 -1.94 -13.72
C ILE A 159 0.17 -1.95 -12.66
N ARG A 160 0.54 -1.88 -11.37
CA ARG A 160 -0.43 -1.80 -10.25
C ARG A 160 -1.36 -0.60 -10.42
N TYR A 161 -0.82 0.56 -10.76
CA TYR A 161 -1.64 1.75 -10.97
C TYR A 161 -2.58 1.57 -12.17
N ARG A 162 -2.06 1.13 -13.32
CA ARG A 162 -2.85 0.85 -14.51
C ARG A 162 -3.98 -0.14 -14.23
N SER A 163 -3.69 -1.22 -13.50
CA SER A 163 -4.68 -2.19 -13.07
C SER A 163 -5.79 -1.52 -12.24
N GLY A 164 -5.45 -0.62 -11.32
CA GLY A 164 -6.42 0.14 -10.53
C GLY A 164 -7.29 1.11 -11.36
N VAL A 165 -6.70 1.76 -12.36
CA VAL A 165 -7.44 2.63 -13.30
C VAL A 165 -8.46 1.81 -14.09
N ILE A 166 -8.02 0.71 -14.68
CA ILE A 166 -8.86 -0.12 -15.56
C ILE A 166 -9.88 -0.93 -14.77
N SER A 167 -9.56 -1.40 -13.56
CA SER A 167 -10.53 -2.08 -12.69
C SER A 167 -11.68 -1.14 -12.33
N THR A 168 -11.36 0.11 -12.01
CA THR A 168 -12.33 1.16 -11.73
C THR A 168 -13.21 1.45 -12.95
N PHE A 169 -12.60 1.57 -14.13
CA PHE A 169 -13.33 1.72 -15.38
C PHE A 169 -14.32 0.55 -15.60
N LEU A 170 -13.88 -0.70 -15.47
CA LEU A 170 -14.72 -1.89 -15.62
C LEU A 170 -15.88 -1.93 -14.62
N LEU A 171 -15.64 -1.60 -13.35
CA LEU A 171 -16.67 -1.57 -12.31
C LEU A 171 -17.78 -0.54 -12.62
N ILE A 172 -17.48 0.46 -13.43
CA ILE A 172 -18.46 1.46 -13.86
C ILE A 172 -19.16 1.02 -15.16
N VAL A 173 -18.42 0.62 -16.19
CA VAL A 173 -19.01 0.44 -17.54
C VAL A 173 -19.43 -0.98 -17.87
N HIS A 174 -18.91 -2.01 -17.19
CA HIS A 174 -19.25 -3.39 -17.51
C HIS A 174 -20.50 -3.84 -16.73
N PRO A 175 -21.58 -4.31 -17.39
CA PRO A 175 -22.87 -4.57 -16.74
C PRO A 175 -22.79 -5.53 -15.54
N LEU A 176 -22.05 -6.64 -15.67
CA LEU A 176 -21.90 -7.62 -14.59
C LEU A 176 -20.98 -7.11 -13.47
N CYS A 177 -19.83 -6.51 -13.79
CA CYS A 177 -18.94 -5.92 -12.80
C CYS A 177 -19.65 -4.84 -11.99
N SER A 178 -20.41 -3.95 -12.64
CA SER A 178 -21.21 -2.92 -11.98
C SER A 178 -22.30 -3.54 -11.09
N LYS A 179 -23.10 -4.49 -11.62
CA LYS A 179 -24.18 -5.15 -10.87
C LYS A 179 -23.69 -5.88 -9.62
N TYR A 180 -22.50 -6.49 -9.68
CA TYR A 180 -21.96 -7.33 -8.62
C TYR A 180 -20.77 -6.71 -7.88
N ALA A 181 -20.52 -5.41 -8.05
CA ALA A 181 -19.37 -4.72 -7.46
C ALA A 181 -19.27 -4.90 -5.93
N TYR A 182 -20.40 -4.99 -5.23
CA TYR A 182 -20.47 -5.12 -3.77
C TYR A 182 -20.10 -6.52 -3.22
N ILE A 183 -20.06 -7.54 -4.08
CA ILE A 183 -19.67 -8.92 -3.72
C ILE A 183 -18.54 -9.47 -4.61
N GLY A 184 -18.07 -8.68 -5.57
CA GLY A 184 -17.02 -9.07 -6.51
C GLY A 184 -15.63 -8.89 -5.92
N SER A 185 -14.67 -9.69 -6.39
CA SER A 185 -13.26 -9.57 -6.02
C SER A 185 -12.51 -8.46 -6.77
N LEU A 186 -13.14 -7.86 -7.79
CA LEU A 186 -12.55 -6.74 -8.52
C LEU A 186 -12.61 -5.48 -7.64
N SER A 187 -11.46 -4.97 -7.23
CA SER A 187 -11.38 -3.79 -6.36
C SER A 187 -11.46 -2.48 -7.15
N PHE A 188 -12.19 -1.52 -6.60
CA PHE A 188 -12.15 -0.13 -7.05
C PHE A 188 -10.76 0.44 -6.71
N GLY A 189 -10.01 0.89 -7.72
CA GLY A 189 -8.63 1.35 -7.56
C GLY A 189 -8.48 2.76 -6.98
N TYR A 190 -9.60 3.37 -6.58
CA TYR A 190 -9.69 4.71 -5.99
C TYR A 190 -10.52 4.68 -4.70
N PRO A 191 -10.41 5.69 -3.83
CA PRO A 191 -11.27 5.79 -2.63
C PRO A 191 -12.75 5.98 -2.97
N SER A 192 -13.06 6.64 -4.09
CA SER A 192 -14.42 6.88 -4.55
C SER A 192 -14.45 7.19 -6.04
N THR A 193 -15.63 7.10 -6.65
CA THR A 193 -15.86 7.51 -8.04
C THR A 193 -15.48 8.98 -8.27
N GLU A 194 -15.72 9.85 -7.28
CA GLU A 194 -15.36 11.26 -7.39
C GLU A 194 -13.85 11.47 -7.51
N VAL A 195 -13.07 10.74 -6.69
CA VAL A 195 -11.60 10.79 -6.78
C VAL A 195 -11.11 10.27 -8.12
N ALA A 196 -11.70 9.17 -8.62
CA ALA A 196 -11.36 8.62 -9.94
C ALA A 196 -11.64 9.63 -11.07
N VAL A 197 -12.83 10.25 -11.04
CA VAL A 197 -13.25 11.25 -12.04
C VAL A 197 -12.32 12.47 -12.02
N ASN A 198 -11.95 12.95 -10.83
CA ASN A 198 -11.00 14.06 -10.69
C ASN A 198 -9.61 13.69 -11.22
N ASP A 199 -9.16 12.47 -10.96
CA ASP A 199 -7.89 11.94 -11.47
C ASP A 199 -7.87 11.81 -13.00
N TRP A 200 -9.01 11.47 -13.61
CA TRP A 200 -9.20 11.41 -15.06
C TRP A 200 -9.37 12.76 -15.74
N ALA A 201 -9.18 13.87 -15.02
CA ALA A 201 -9.00 15.19 -15.60
C ALA A 201 -10.18 15.79 -16.34
N TRP A 202 -11.41 15.33 -16.12
CA TRP A 202 -12.51 15.77 -16.96
C TRP A 202 -12.77 17.30 -16.89
N GLU A 203 -12.37 17.94 -15.79
CA GLU A 203 -12.57 19.37 -15.48
C GLU A 203 -11.34 20.26 -15.72
N THR A 204 -10.15 19.67 -15.85
CA THR A 204 -8.89 20.43 -15.99
C THR A 204 -8.05 19.87 -17.14
N PRO A 205 -7.65 20.71 -18.11
CA PRO A 205 -6.63 20.32 -19.08
C PRO A 205 -5.41 19.80 -18.33
N GLU A 206 -4.85 18.68 -18.77
CA GLU A 206 -3.61 18.07 -18.26
C GLU A 206 -3.69 17.09 -17.08
N SER A 207 -4.82 16.79 -16.41
CA SER A 207 -4.73 15.80 -15.31
C SER A 207 -4.47 14.37 -15.79
N THR A 208 -4.77 13.99 -17.04
CA THR A 208 -4.31 12.70 -17.59
C THR A 208 -2.88 12.75 -18.09
N LYS A 209 -2.26 13.94 -18.15
CA LYS A 209 -0.87 14.13 -18.63
C LYS A 209 0.11 13.32 -17.81
N TYR A 210 -0.01 13.30 -16.48
CA TYR A 210 0.89 12.48 -15.67
C TYR A 210 0.71 10.98 -15.97
N MET A 211 -0.52 10.51 -16.26
CA MET A 211 -0.75 9.10 -16.65
C MET A 211 -0.14 8.81 -18.02
N LEU A 212 -0.22 9.75 -18.96
CA LEU A 212 0.36 9.63 -20.30
C LEU A 212 1.89 9.66 -20.24
N ASP A 213 2.47 10.65 -19.54
CA ASP A 213 3.92 10.81 -19.36
C ASP A 213 4.55 9.58 -18.70
N ARG A 214 3.81 8.96 -17.77
CA ARG A 214 4.21 7.73 -17.08
C ARG A 214 3.78 6.47 -17.81
N LYS A 215 3.23 6.58 -19.02
CA LYS A 215 2.58 5.50 -19.80
C LYS A 215 1.82 4.50 -18.91
N ILE A 216 0.91 5.03 -18.11
CA ILE A 216 -0.09 4.26 -17.36
C ILE A 216 -1.25 3.94 -18.27
N VAL A 217 -1.62 4.89 -19.13
CA VAL A 217 -2.65 4.75 -20.17
C VAL A 217 -2.13 5.32 -21.49
N SER A 218 -2.68 4.83 -22.60
CA SER A 218 -2.45 5.41 -23.94
C SER A 218 -3.30 6.67 -24.13
N GLN A 219 -2.97 7.47 -25.15
CA GLN A 219 -3.76 8.68 -25.48
C GLN A 219 -5.24 8.36 -25.71
N LYS A 220 -5.51 7.22 -26.37
CA LYS A 220 -6.87 6.76 -26.63
C LYS A 220 -7.61 6.43 -25.34
N GLU A 221 -6.98 5.65 -24.46
CA GLU A 221 -7.55 5.27 -23.16
C GLU A 221 -7.81 6.52 -22.30
N ALA A 222 -6.86 7.47 -22.26
CA ALA A 222 -7.03 8.74 -21.56
C ALA A 222 -8.25 9.52 -22.05
N ASN A 223 -8.46 9.63 -23.36
CA ASN A 223 -9.62 10.33 -23.93
C ASN A 223 -10.94 9.67 -23.53
N ILE A 224 -10.97 8.33 -23.45
CA ILE A 224 -12.16 7.57 -23.04
C ILE A 224 -12.43 7.76 -21.54
N LEU A 225 -11.39 7.80 -20.70
CA LEU A 225 -11.53 8.08 -19.26
C LEU A 225 -12.06 9.50 -19.01
N VAL A 226 -11.56 10.49 -19.76
CA VAL A 226 -12.06 11.87 -19.73
C VAL A 226 -13.54 11.93 -20.12
N GLU A 227 -13.93 11.22 -21.18
CA GLU A 227 -15.33 11.15 -21.62
C GLU A 227 -16.23 10.48 -20.58
N LEU A 228 -15.77 9.38 -19.97
CA LEU A 228 -16.49 8.74 -18.87
C LEU A 228 -16.66 9.71 -17.69
N GLY A 229 -15.60 10.43 -17.30
CA GLY A 229 -15.67 11.43 -16.24
C GLY A 229 -16.68 12.54 -16.53
N ARG A 230 -16.72 13.03 -17.78
CA ARG A 230 -17.71 14.01 -18.26
C ARG A 230 -19.14 13.48 -18.15
N LEU A 231 -19.39 12.24 -18.56
CA LEU A 231 -20.71 11.61 -18.50
C LEU A 231 -21.19 11.42 -17.05
N ILE A 232 -20.33 10.92 -16.16
CA ILE A 232 -20.66 10.71 -14.74
C ILE A 232 -21.13 12.03 -14.09
N ARG A 233 -20.42 13.13 -14.34
CA ARG A 233 -20.75 14.45 -13.78
C ARG A 233 -21.96 15.09 -14.46
N SER A 234 -22.13 14.91 -15.77
CA SER A 234 -23.24 15.51 -16.53
C SER A 234 -24.59 14.85 -16.22
N ASP A 235 -24.63 13.53 -16.08
CA ASP A 235 -25.87 12.75 -15.96
C ASP A 235 -26.32 12.46 -14.51
N LYS A 236 -25.74 13.15 -13.51
CA LYS A 236 -26.06 12.99 -12.06
C LYS A 236 -26.47 11.54 -11.71
N ASN A 237 -25.56 10.60 -11.96
CA ASN A 237 -25.62 9.18 -11.57
C ASN A 237 -26.39 8.20 -12.47
N ASN A 238 -26.88 8.56 -13.66
CA ASN A 238 -27.49 7.59 -14.57
C ASN A 238 -26.79 7.53 -15.94
N LEU A 239 -25.61 6.90 -15.99
CA LEU A 239 -25.02 6.53 -17.28
C LEU A 239 -25.94 5.53 -18.01
N GLY A 240 -26.32 5.86 -19.24
CA GLY A 240 -27.13 4.97 -20.08
C GLY A 240 -26.38 3.68 -20.45
N ALA A 241 -27.11 2.57 -20.58
CA ALA A 241 -26.53 1.29 -21.00
C ALA A 241 -25.84 1.36 -22.38
N ALA A 242 -26.35 2.22 -23.28
CA ALA A 242 -25.75 2.47 -24.58
C ALA A 242 -24.37 3.14 -24.47
N ASP A 243 -24.24 4.16 -23.62
CA ASP A 243 -22.97 4.87 -23.40
C ASP A 243 -21.94 3.97 -22.72
N MET A 244 -22.36 3.20 -21.71
CA MET A 244 -21.49 2.21 -21.06
C MET A 244 -20.96 1.16 -22.05
N THR A 245 -21.84 0.61 -22.89
CA THR A 245 -21.47 -0.38 -23.92
C THR A 245 -20.52 0.22 -24.96
N LYS A 246 -20.77 1.46 -25.37
CA LYS A 246 -19.92 2.20 -26.32
C LYS A 246 -18.52 2.43 -25.73
N LEU A 247 -18.43 2.96 -24.52
CA LEU A 247 -17.15 3.21 -23.84
C LEU A 247 -16.36 1.92 -23.65
N TYR A 248 -17.01 0.84 -23.18
CA TYR A 248 -16.37 -0.47 -23.03
C TYR A 248 -15.80 -0.98 -24.36
N THR A 249 -16.60 -0.96 -25.43
CA THR A 249 -16.20 -1.44 -26.75
C THR A 249 -15.03 -0.61 -27.31
N GLN A 250 -15.10 0.71 -27.15
CA GLN A 250 -14.03 1.62 -27.58
C GLN A 250 -12.75 1.42 -26.78
N PHE A 251 -12.84 1.18 -25.47
CA PHE A 251 -11.66 1.04 -24.61
C PHE A 251 -10.90 -0.25 -24.95
N PHE A 252 -11.60 -1.38 -25.00
CA PHE A 252 -10.96 -2.70 -25.14
C PHE A 252 -10.80 -3.18 -26.59
N GLU A 253 -11.63 -2.73 -27.54
CA GLU A 253 -11.58 -3.19 -28.95
C GLU A 253 -11.58 -4.72 -29.10
N GLY A 254 -12.34 -5.41 -28.25
CA GLY A 254 -12.41 -6.88 -28.24
C GLY A 254 -11.21 -7.58 -27.59
N LYS A 255 -10.22 -6.84 -27.07
CA LYS A 255 -9.14 -7.41 -26.24
C LYS A 255 -9.68 -7.86 -24.88
N ASN A 256 -9.03 -8.87 -24.30
CA ASN A 256 -9.33 -9.30 -22.93
C ASN A 256 -8.97 -8.17 -21.94
N PRO A 257 -9.91 -7.72 -21.09
CA PRO A 257 -9.64 -6.65 -20.12
C PRO A 257 -8.47 -6.94 -19.18
N PHE A 258 -8.23 -8.20 -18.82
CA PHE A 258 -7.11 -8.58 -17.95
C PHE A 258 -5.76 -8.39 -18.65
N ASP A 259 -5.66 -8.72 -19.93
CA ASP A 259 -4.43 -8.49 -20.70
C ASP A 259 -4.14 -6.99 -20.78
N VAL A 260 -5.18 -6.16 -20.94
CA VAL A 260 -5.05 -4.70 -20.96
C VAL A 260 -4.64 -4.14 -19.60
N MET A 261 -5.14 -4.68 -18.48
CA MET A 261 -4.76 -4.29 -17.12
C MET A 261 -3.27 -4.46 -16.84
N TYR A 262 -2.72 -5.61 -17.24
CA TYR A 262 -1.36 -6.01 -16.89
C TYR A 262 -0.31 -5.70 -17.97
N THR A 263 -0.71 -5.03 -19.06
CA THR A 263 0.20 -4.62 -20.14
C THR A 263 0.30 -3.10 -20.19
N LEU A 264 1.50 -2.55 -19.98
CA LEU A 264 1.74 -1.12 -20.12
C LEU A 264 1.68 -0.70 -21.60
N PRO A 265 1.14 0.50 -21.91
CA PRO A 265 1.22 1.08 -23.24
C PRO A 265 2.67 1.30 -23.71
N GLU A 266 2.90 1.11 -25.00
CA GLU A 266 4.16 1.42 -25.68
C GLU A 266 4.49 2.91 -25.69
#